data_AF-A0A3D2HQX2-F1
#
_entry.id   AF-A0A3D2HQX2-F1
#
_cell.length_a   1.000
_cell.length_b   1.000
_cell.length_c   1.000
_cell.angle_alpha   90.00
_cell.angle_beta   90.00
_cell.angle_gamma   90.00
#
_symmetry.space_group_name_H-M   'P 1'
#
loop_
_entity.id
_entity.type
_entity.pdbx_description
1 polymer ?
#
loop_
_entity_poly.entity_id
_entity_poly.type
_entity_poly.pdbx_seq_one_letter_code
_entity_poly.pdbx_strand_id
1 'polypeptide(L)'
;MLTAKDTVPDKVSGLNCGADDYMTKPFAPEELIARIKALTRRKGEVVLDETSFGDFNFIASTNQLHKGIKSVHLNFKEAEIMKLFLSKHEVIISKEEIITKVWGYESDAGSNNVEAYISFLRRKLKFINSDSEIKSVKKMGYRLEK
;
A
#
# COMPACT_ATOMS: atom_id res chain seq x y z
N MET A 1 27.59 11.64 9.99
CA MET A 1 28.69 12.62 10.07
C MET A 1 28.08 14.00 9.93
N LEU A 2 28.22 14.86 10.95
CA LEU A 2 27.68 16.22 10.99
C LEU A 2 28.42 17.11 10.00
N THR A 3 27.72 17.85 9.14
CA THR A 3 28.29 19.06 8.51
C THR A 3 27.20 20.09 8.24
N ALA A 4 27.33 21.23 8.90
CA ALA A 4 26.73 22.50 8.49
C ALA A 4 27.55 23.04 7.31
N LYS A 5 26.95 23.14 6.12
CA LYS A 5 27.46 23.99 5.03
C LYS A 5 26.37 24.20 3.97
N ASP A 6 25.83 25.42 3.99
CA ASP A 6 24.91 26.00 3.02
C ASP A 6 25.63 26.32 1.71
N THR A 7 25.80 25.32 0.83
CA THR A 7 26.22 25.63 -0.54
C THR A 7 25.43 24.79 -1.56
N VAL A 8 24.88 25.51 -2.55
CA VAL A 8 24.13 25.03 -3.73
C VAL A 8 24.70 23.75 -4.41
N PRO A 9 26.01 23.47 -4.46
CA PRO A 9 26.55 22.28 -5.13
C PRO A 9 26.08 20.93 -4.55
N ASP A 10 25.86 20.83 -3.23
CA ASP A 10 25.46 19.55 -2.59
C ASP A 10 24.00 19.17 -2.94
N LYS A 11 23.12 20.16 -3.15
CA LYS A 11 21.73 19.93 -3.59
C LYS A 11 21.68 19.40 -5.02
N VAL A 12 22.56 19.90 -5.89
CA VAL A 12 22.65 19.48 -7.30
C VAL A 12 23.15 18.05 -7.42
N SER A 13 24.11 17.63 -6.57
CA SER A 13 24.56 16.24 -6.55
C SER A 13 23.48 15.27 -6.05
N GLY A 14 22.59 15.68 -5.15
CA GLY A 14 21.47 14.87 -4.67
C GLY A 14 20.36 14.70 -5.72
N LEU A 15 20.03 15.76 -6.46
CA LEU A 15 19.03 15.75 -7.54
C LEU A 15 19.51 14.93 -8.77
N ASN A 16 20.79 15.04 -9.15
CA ASN A 16 21.34 14.31 -10.30
C ASN A 16 21.50 12.79 -10.06
N CYS A 17 21.42 12.33 -8.81
CA CYS A 17 21.39 10.90 -8.46
C CYS A 17 19.99 10.28 -8.52
N GLY A 18 18.98 11.01 -9.01
CA GLY A 18 17.61 10.51 -9.21
C GLY A 18 16.64 10.78 -8.07
N ALA A 19 16.91 11.77 -7.20
CA ALA A 19 15.96 12.20 -6.18
C ALA A 19 14.97 13.23 -6.77
N ASP A 20 13.66 13.04 -6.54
CA ASP A 20 12.62 13.94 -7.04
C ASP A 20 12.53 15.28 -6.28
N ASP A 21 13.05 15.37 -5.05
CA ASP A 21 13.19 16.62 -4.28
C ASP A 21 14.26 16.48 -3.18
N TYR A 22 14.85 17.59 -2.76
CA TYR A 22 15.83 17.64 -1.67
C TYR A 22 15.57 18.85 -0.75
N MET A 23 15.35 18.59 0.55
CA MET A 23 15.17 19.63 1.57
C MET A 23 16.09 19.43 2.78
N THR A 24 16.67 20.53 3.25
CA THR A 24 17.56 20.60 4.41
C THR A 24 16.78 21.07 5.65
N LYS A 25 17.07 20.47 6.82
CA LYS A 25 16.48 20.85 8.12
C LYS A 25 17.06 22.19 8.64
N PRO A 26 16.32 22.93 9.49
CA PRO A 26 14.94 22.68 9.95
C PRO A 26 13.92 23.12 8.88
N PHE A 27 12.90 22.30 8.62
CA PHE A 27 11.85 22.62 7.65
C PHE A 27 10.49 22.80 8.35
N ALA A 28 9.65 23.67 7.79
CA ALA A 28 8.29 23.87 8.26
C ALA A 28 7.40 22.68 7.82
N PRO A 29 6.59 22.09 8.72
CA PRO A 29 5.67 20.99 8.38
C PRO A 29 4.72 21.33 7.23
N GLU A 30 4.29 22.59 7.13
CA GLU A 30 3.41 23.11 6.09
C GLU A 30 4.09 23.09 4.71
N GLU A 31 5.40 23.37 4.67
CA GLU A 31 6.19 23.34 3.43
C GLU A 31 6.38 21.91 2.92
N LEU A 32 6.61 20.95 3.82
CA LEU A 32 6.69 19.54 3.48
C LEU A 32 5.36 19.04 2.88
N ILE A 33 4.23 19.37 3.49
CA ILE A 33 2.91 18.97 3.00
C ILE A 33 2.61 19.62 1.64
N ALA A 34 2.96 20.90 1.47
CA ALA A 34 2.77 21.60 0.21
C ALA A 34 3.61 21.00 -0.93
N ARG A 35 4.84 20.58 -0.65
CA ARG A 35 5.73 19.92 -1.64
C ARG A 35 5.28 18.51 -1.99
N ILE A 36 4.84 17.71 -1.01
CA ILE A 36 4.22 16.39 -1.28
C ILE A 36 3.01 16.55 -2.21
N LYS A 37 2.14 17.53 -1.94
CA LYS A 37 0.98 17.85 -2.80
C LYS A 37 1.38 18.35 -4.19
N ALA A 38 2.48 19.08 -4.30
CA ALA A 38 2.96 19.60 -5.58
C ALA A 38 3.58 18.50 -6.46
N LEU A 39 4.30 17.55 -5.87
CA LEU A 39 4.87 16.38 -6.57
C LEU A 39 3.78 15.45 -7.10
N THR A 40 2.71 15.22 -6.33
CA THR A 40 1.58 14.39 -6.78
C THR A 40 0.75 15.06 -7.88
N ARG A 41 0.69 16.39 -7.92
CA ARG A 41 -0.10 17.15 -8.92
C ARG A 41 0.49 17.16 -10.33
N ARG A 42 1.79 16.84 -10.52
CA ARG A 42 2.40 16.78 -11.87
C ARG A 42 2.02 15.52 -12.66
N LYS A 43 1.38 14.52 -12.05
CA LYS A 43 0.77 13.38 -12.76
C LYS A 43 -0.66 13.71 -13.18
N GLY A 44 -0.80 14.67 -14.10
CA GLY A 44 -2.07 15.24 -14.58
C GLY A 44 -2.89 14.34 -15.52
N GLU A 45 -3.03 13.06 -15.18
CA GLU A 45 -4.16 12.23 -15.62
C GLU A 45 -4.79 11.68 -14.34
N VAL A 46 -6.10 11.47 -14.32
CA VAL A 46 -6.72 10.66 -13.27
C VAL A 46 -6.23 9.23 -13.50
N VAL A 47 -4.99 8.95 -13.08
CA VAL A 47 -4.46 7.61 -12.93
C VAL A 47 -5.27 7.05 -11.77
N LEU A 48 -6.38 6.41 -12.10
CA LEU A 48 -6.95 5.42 -11.21
C LEU A 48 -5.77 4.52 -10.86
N ASP A 49 -5.37 4.55 -9.60
CA ASP A 49 -4.31 3.71 -9.06
C ASP A 49 -4.89 2.28 -8.99
N GLU A 50 -5.13 1.74 -10.18
CA GLU A 50 -5.78 0.47 -10.47
C GLU A 50 -4.68 -0.58 -10.61
N THR A 51 -4.72 -1.56 -9.72
CA THR A 51 -3.79 -2.68 -9.72
C THR A 51 -4.52 -3.94 -10.12
N SER A 52 -4.10 -4.57 -11.21
CA SER A 52 -4.63 -5.84 -11.69
C SER A 52 -3.90 -7.02 -11.05
N PHE A 53 -4.65 -8.01 -10.57
CA PHE A 53 -4.10 -9.28 -10.10
C PHE A 53 -4.98 -10.44 -10.56
N GLY A 54 -4.37 -11.35 -11.33
CA GLY A 54 -5.07 -12.50 -11.89
C GLY A 54 -6.22 -12.04 -12.78
N ASP A 55 -7.43 -12.19 -12.27
CA ASP A 55 -8.70 -11.97 -12.94
C ASP A 55 -9.54 -10.83 -12.34
N PHE A 56 -9.02 -10.13 -11.33
CA PHE A 56 -9.67 -8.96 -10.73
C PHE A 56 -8.77 -7.72 -10.74
N ASN A 57 -9.40 -6.56 -10.60
CA ASN A 57 -8.74 -5.27 -10.45
C ASN A 57 -9.09 -4.63 -9.11
N PHE A 58 -8.14 -3.90 -8.54
CA PHE A 58 -8.30 -3.13 -7.31
C PHE A 58 -8.03 -1.65 -7.57
N ILE A 59 -8.99 -0.79 -7.25
CA ILE A 59 -8.86 0.66 -7.39
C ILE A 59 -8.53 1.25 -6.01
N ALA A 60 -7.30 1.73 -5.82
CA ALA A 60 -6.83 2.21 -4.51
C ALA A 60 -7.49 3.54 -4.07
N SER A 61 -7.96 4.36 -5.00
CA SER A 61 -8.64 5.62 -4.69
C SER A 61 -10.04 5.43 -4.10
N THR A 62 -10.75 4.37 -4.52
CA THR A 62 -12.12 4.07 -4.07
C THR A 62 -12.20 2.85 -3.15
N ASN A 63 -11.06 2.17 -2.91
CA ASN A 63 -10.99 0.89 -2.20
C ASN A 63 -11.99 -0.14 -2.76
N GLN A 64 -12.09 -0.25 -4.09
CA GLN A 64 -13.02 -1.18 -4.74
C GLN A 64 -12.28 -2.32 -5.43
N LEU A 65 -12.80 -3.53 -5.26
CA LEU A 65 -12.45 -4.67 -6.09
C LEU A 65 -13.51 -4.85 -7.16
N HIS A 66 -13.09 -5.17 -8.38
CA HIS A 66 -14.02 -5.51 -9.45
C HIS A 66 -13.46 -6.58 -10.38
N LYS A 67 -14.37 -7.39 -10.92
CA LYS A 67 -14.14 -8.35 -12.00
C LYS A 67 -15.29 -8.21 -12.99
N GLY A 68 -15.00 -7.68 -14.18
CA GLY A 68 -16.01 -7.34 -15.17
C GLY A 68 -17.06 -6.36 -14.60
N ILE A 69 -18.32 -6.81 -14.55
CA ILE A 69 -19.47 -5.99 -14.10
C ILE A 69 -19.66 -6.05 -12.57
N LYS A 70 -19.09 -7.06 -11.90
CA LYS A 70 -19.24 -7.22 -10.44
C LYS A 70 -18.20 -6.40 -9.71
N SER A 71 -18.65 -5.59 -8.75
CA SER A 71 -17.76 -4.80 -7.89
C SER A 71 -18.18 -4.90 -6.42
N VAL A 72 -17.20 -4.73 -5.52
CA VAL A 72 -17.42 -4.70 -4.07
C VAL A 72 -16.47 -3.72 -3.42
N HIS A 73 -16.98 -2.93 -2.47
CA HIS A 73 -16.18 -2.01 -1.69
C HIS A 73 -15.49 -2.72 -0.52
N LEU A 74 -14.21 -2.40 -0.29
CA LEU A 74 -13.43 -2.82 0.84
C LEU A 74 -13.45 -1.73 1.91
N ASN A 75 -13.64 -2.12 3.18
CA ASN A 75 -13.43 -1.22 4.28
C ASN A 75 -11.93 -0.85 4.38
N PHE A 76 -11.62 0.16 5.19
CA PHE A 76 -10.25 0.68 5.30
C PHE A 76 -9.21 -0.41 5.57
N LYS A 77 -9.43 -1.27 6.57
CA LYS A 77 -8.47 -2.31 6.98
C LYS A 77 -8.38 -3.45 5.95
N GLU A 78 -9.48 -3.85 5.35
CA GLU A 78 -9.51 -4.80 4.23
C GLU A 78 -8.72 -4.27 3.03
N ALA A 79 -8.88 -2.99 2.70
CA ALA A 79 -8.17 -2.35 1.61
C ALA A 79 -6.66 -2.28 1.87
N GLU A 80 -6.25 -1.94 3.09
CA GLU A 80 -4.83 -1.93 3.47
C GLU A 80 -4.20 -3.32 3.40
N ILE A 81 -4.91 -4.36 3.86
CA ILE A 81 -4.46 -5.75 3.71
C ILE A 81 -4.36 -6.14 2.23
N MET A 82 -5.35 -5.76 1.42
CA MET A 82 -5.33 -6.05 -0.02
C MET A 82 -4.15 -5.36 -0.72
N LYS A 83 -3.91 -4.08 -0.45
CA LYS A 83 -2.73 -3.35 -0.96
C LYS A 83 -1.43 -4.04 -0.57
N LEU A 84 -1.34 -4.54 0.66
CA LEU A 84 -0.16 -5.26 1.12
C LEU A 84 0.08 -6.53 0.28
N PHE A 85 -0.95 -7.33 0.00
CA PHE A 85 -0.84 -8.48 -0.90
C PHE A 85 -0.48 -8.08 -2.34
N LEU A 86 -1.14 -7.05 -2.88
CA LEU A 86 -0.89 -6.57 -4.25
C LEU A 86 0.49 -5.94 -4.41
N SER A 87 1.07 -5.37 -3.35
CA SER A 87 2.45 -4.87 -3.37
C SER A 87 3.49 -5.99 -3.44
N LYS A 88 3.14 -7.21 -2.97
CA LYS A 88 4.03 -8.37 -2.88
C LYS A 88 3.39 -9.59 -3.55
N HIS A 89 3.39 -9.59 -4.88
CA HIS A 89 2.81 -10.64 -5.71
C HIS A 89 3.36 -12.03 -5.33
N GLU A 90 2.46 -12.95 -4.99
CA GLU A 90 2.75 -14.37 -4.71
C GLU A 90 3.76 -14.61 -3.55
N VAL A 91 3.98 -13.60 -2.70
CA VAL A 91 4.83 -13.72 -1.50
C VAL A 91 3.99 -14.13 -0.30
N ILE A 92 4.56 -14.96 0.57
CA ILE A 92 3.96 -15.28 1.88
C ILE A 92 4.18 -14.10 2.82
N ILE A 93 3.09 -13.57 3.38
CA ILE A 93 3.10 -12.49 4.35
C ILE A 93 2.70 -13.06 5.71
N SER A 94 3.55 -12.86 6.71
CA SER A 94 3.31 -13.37 8.07
C SER A 94 2.19 -12.61 8.78
N LYS A 95 1.60 -13.22 9.80
CA LYS A 95 0.55 -12.56 10.59
C LYS A 95 1.11 -11.34 11.30
N GLU A 96 2.32 -11.46 11.84
CA GLU A 96 3.02 -10.36 12.51
C GLU A 96 3.25 -9.20 11.53
N GLU A 97 3.68 -9.48 10.30
CA GLU A 97 3.89 -8.43 9.30
C GLU A 97 2.58 -7.73 8.93
N ILE A 98 1.49 -8.48 8.75
CA ILE A 98 0.16 -7.91 8.47
C ILE A 98 -0.27 -7.00 9.64
N ILE A 99 -0.11 -7.45 10.89
CA ILE A 99 -0.44 -6.66 12.09
C ILE A 99 0.37 -5.36 12.10
N THR A 100 1.69 -5.47 11.99
CA THR A 100 2.61 -4.33 12.02
C THR A 100 2.29 -3.31 10.93
N LYS A 101 2.01 -3.77 9.70
CA LYS A 101 1.76 -2.87 8.55
C LYS A 101 0.38 -2.23 8.59
N VAL A 102 -0.65 -2.96 9.03
CA VAL A 102 -2.04 -2.52 8.92
C VAL A 102 -2.53 -1.86 10.21
N TRP A 103 -2.08 -2.32 11.38
CA TRP A 103 -2.46 -1.78 12.69
C TRP A 103 -1.36 -0.98 13.38
N GLY A 104 -0.08 -1.24 13.06
CA GLY A 104 1.06 -0.58 13.69
C GLY A 104 1.66 -1.39 14.85
N TYR A 105 2.87 -1.02 15.26
CA TYR A 105 3.64 -1.74 16.29
C TYR A 105 3.02 -1.67 17.70
N GLU A 106 2.33 -0.58 18.02
CA GLU A 106 1.73 -0.36 19.36
C GLU A 106 0.28 -0.84 19.47
N SER A 107 -0.22 -1.57 18.47
CA SER A 107 -1.61 -2.03 18.48
C SER A 107 -1.79 -3.33 19.25
N ASP A 108 -2.87 -3.41 20.04
CA ASP A 108 -3.35 -4.66 20.68
C ASP A 108 -3.96 -5.68 19.69
N ALA A 109 -3.84 -5.43 18.37
CA ALA A 109 -4.39 -6.31 17.35
C ALA A 109 -3.66 -7.66 17.33
N GLY A 110 -4.32 -8.68 17.87
CA GLY A 110 -3.83 -10.07 17.81
C GLY A 110 -4.09 -10.78 16.47
N SER A 111 -3.52 -11.97 16.33
CA SER A 111 -3.68 -12.86 15.15
C SER A 111 -5.14 -13.13 14.76
N ASN A 112 -6.06 -13.15 15.73
CA ASN A 112 -7.49 -13.38 15.48
C ASN A 112 -8.12 -12.26 14.62
N ASN A 113 -7.62 -11.02 14.75
CA ASN A 113 -8.07 -9.91 13.91
C ASN A 113 -7.69 -10.19 12.45
N VAL A 114 -6.43 -10.56 12.19
CA VAL A 114 -5.97 -10.90 10.84
C VAL A 114 -6.85 -12.00 10.24
N GLU A 115 -7.11 -13.07 10.98
CA GLU A 115 -7.97 -14.17 10.52
C GLU A 115 -9.38 -13.72 10.12
N ALA A 116 -10.00 -12.85 10.91
CA ALA A 116 -11.32 -12.30 10.61
C ALA A 116 -11.31 -11.48 9.31
N TYR A 117 -10.32 -10.59 9.14
CA TYR A 117 -10.21 -9.76 7.93
C TYR A 117 -9.86 -10.58 6.68
N ILE A 118 -9.02 -11.62 6.81
CA ILE A 118 -8.75 -12.55 5.72
C ILE A 118 -10.02 -13.31 5.32
N SER A 119 -10.85 -13.72 6.29
CA SER A 119 -12.15 -14.35 6.03
C SER A 119 -13.10 -13.41 5.25
N PHE A 120 -13.14 -12.12 5.63
CA PHE A 120 -13.95 -11.12 4.92
C PHE A 120 -13.45 -10.91 3.49
N LEU A 121 -12.14 -10.78 3.28
CA LEU A 121 -11.54 -10.64 1.95
C LEU A 121 -11.85 -11.85 1.06
N ARG A 122 -11.69 -13.08 1.57
CA ARG A 122 -12.06 -14.31 0.83
C ARG A 122 -13.52 -14.29 0.39
N ARG A 123 -14.44 -13.90 1.28
CA ARG A 123 -15.87 -13.78 0.95
C ARG A 123 -16.11 -12.73 -0.15
N LYS A 124 -15.38 -11.62 -0.14
CA LYS A 124 -15.50 -10.55 -1.14
C LYS A 124 -14.91 -10.94 -2.49
N LEU A 125 -13.77 -11.63 -2.52
CA LEU A 125 -13.20 -12.22 -3.74
C LEU A 125 -14.17 -13.24 -4.36
N LYS A 126 -14.76 -14.10 -3.53
CA LYS A 126 -15.80 -15.04 -3.98
C LYS A 126 -17.05 -14.32 -4.50
N PHE A 127 -17.45 -13.20 -3.89
CA PHE A 127 -18.62 -12.42 -4.32
C PHE A 127 -18.45 -11.84 -5.73
N ILE A 128 -17.26 -11.31 -6.05
CA ILE A 128 -16.94 -10.84 -7.41
C ILE A 128 -16.65 -11.99 -8.39
N ASN A 129 -16.76 -13.24 -7.93
CA ASN A 129 -16.48 -14.46 -8.69
C ASN A 129 -15.03 -14.52 -9.20
N SER A 130 -14.08 -14.08 -8.36
CA SER A 130 -12.65 -14.18 -8.63
C SER A 130 -12.16 -15.62 -8.48
N ASP A 131 -11.28 -16.05 -9.37
CA ASP A 131 -10.54 -17.32 -9.30
C ASP A 131 -9.34 -17.18 -8.34
N SER A 132 -8.77 -15.98 -8.26
CA SER A 132 -7.74 -15.63 -7.28
C SER A 132 -8.23 -15.81 -5.83
N GLU A 133 -7.40 -16.43 -4.99
CA GLU A 133 -7.71 -16.73 -3.58
C GLU A 133 -6.53 -16.38 -2.65
N ILE A 134 -6.86 -15.94 -1.43
CA ILE A 134 -5.89 -15.83 -0.35
C ILE A 134 -5.73 -17.21 0.32
N LYS A 135 -4.61 -17.90 0.14
CA LYS A 135 -4.32 -19.18 0.78
C LYS A 135 -3.61 -19.03 2.13
N SER A 136 -3.92 -19.94 3.05
CA SER A 136 -3.22 -20.04 4.34
C SER A 136 -2.02 -20.98 4.20
N VAL A 137 -0.81 -20.51 4.52
CA VAL A 137 0.40 -21.34 4.58
C VAL A 137 0.70 -21.64 6.05
N LYS A 138 0.60 -22.92 6.42
CA LYS A 138 0.68 -23.38 7.81
C LYS A 138 1.98 -22.91 8.47
N LYS A 139 1.85 -22.28 9.65
CA LYS A 139 2.96 -21.68 10.44
C LYS A 139 3.74 -20.55 9.75
N MET A 140 3.35 -20.10 8.56
CA MET A 140 4.07 -19.04 7.84
C MET A 140 3.23 -17.78 7.61
N GLY A 141 1.93 -17.91 7.34
CA GLY A 141 1.05 -16.75 7.11
C GLY A 141 0.09 -16.97 5.96
N TYR A 142 -0.05 -15.95 5.12
CA TYR A 142 -1.00 -15.92 4.00
C TYR A 142 -0.32 -15.54 2.70
N ARG A 143 -0.86 -16.00 1.58
CA ARG A 143 -0.40 -15.66 0.24
C ARG A 143 -1.60 -15.43 -0.67
N LEU A 144 -1.56 -14.39 -1.49
CA LEU A 144 -2.51 -14.19 -2.57
C LEU A 144 -2.02 -14.96 -3.81
N GLU A 145 -2.87 -15.83 -4.34
CA GLU A 145 -2.59 -16.66 -5.52
C GLU A 145 -3.69 -16.46 -6.58
N LYS A 146 -3.33 -16.72 -7.84
CA LYS A 146 -4.24 -16.72 -8.99
C LYS A 146 -4.93 -18.08 -9.14
#